data_AF-A0A1L9TYR1-F1
#
_entry.id   AF-A0A1L9TYR1-F1
#
_cell.length_a   1.000
_cell.length_b   1.000
_cell.length_c   1.000
_cell.angle_alpha   90.00
_cell.angle_beta   90.00
_cell.angle_gamma   90.00
#
_symmetry.space_group_name_H-M   'P 1'
#
loop_
_entity.id
_entity.type
_entity.pdbx_description
1 polymer ?
#
loop_
_entity_poly.entity_id
_entity_poly.type
_entity_poly.pdbx_seq_one_letter_code
_entity_poly.pdbx_strand_id
1 'polypeptide(L)'
;MATLTQTATPLSLDAFPDGLKTTGQHPPLYDALRPFDKFPKSISGPTLWKAEDYKDAPEKWTHRFSAEEIAELSATSDAFLAAKTPLTGISKSNFPLPKLSALLADLREDLLNGKGFILFKGFPVEEWGNHKSAVAYMGLGTYLGYFVSQNSRGHVLGHVKDLGEDPTQIDSVRIYRTNARQFFHADDSDIVGLLCIARALEGGESDIASTHNVYNTLAAERPDVLKTLIEPIWYFDRKGETSKGQEEYIRTSVIYLERGDNPRVYTKWDPYYVRSLGRFSDAGLVPPLSPAQLEALQVLEETCQRLALHMILEVGDIQFVTNSHVLHSRTEYKDYAPPAPRRHLMRLWLSTPESEGGWRLPFWDSNEKKRGGVQVDDTPPVALLDAE
;
A
#
# COMPACT_ATOMS: atom_id res chain seq x y z
N MET A 1 -22.41 31.99 -8.76
CA MET A 1 -23.62 31.58 -7.99
C MET A 1 -24.18 30.37 -8.73
N ALA A 2 -24.27 29.16 -8.19
CA ALA A 2 -24.52 28.74 -6.83
C ALA A 2 -23.47 27.73 -6.31
N THR A 3 -22.97 27.99 -5.11
CA THR A 3 -22.27 27.02 -4.26
C THR A 3 -23.29 25.99 -3.78
N LEU A 4 -23.23 24.78 -4.32
CA LEU A 4 -23.89 23.62 -3.73
C LEU A 4 -23.11 23.23 -2.47
N THR A 5 -23.43 23.85 -1.35
CA THR A 5 -23.09 23.30 -0.03
C THR A 5 -23.98 22.08 0.18
N GLN A 6 -23.50 20.92 -0.29
CA GLN A 6 -24.07 19.63 0.09
C GLN A 6 -23.76 19.47 1.57
N THR A 7 -24.76 19.69 2.43
CA THR A 7 -24.68 19.38 3.85
C THR A 7 -24.52 17.88 3.96
N ALA A 8 -23.29 17.41 4.14
CA ALA A 8 -23.01 16.02 4.44
C ALA A 8 -23.83 15.65 5.69
N THR A 9 -24.66 14.62 5.58
CA THR A 9 -25.28 13.99 6.75
C THR A 9 -24.17 13.67 7.75
N PRO A 10 -24.32 13.97 9.05
CA PRO A 10 -23.31 13.63 10.03
C PRO A 10 -23.01 12.14 9.95
N LEU A 11 -21.75 11.77 9.74
CA LEU A 11 -21.30 10.38 9.80
C LEU A 11 -21.76 9.80 11.13
N SER A 12 -22.54 8.71 11.10
CA SER A 12 -22.81 7.97 12.32
C SER A 12 -21.52 7.30 12.77
N LEU A 13 -20.89 7.86 13.80
CA LEU A 13 -19.66 7.32 14.39
C LEU A 13 -19.88 5.94 15.02
N ASP A 14 -21.13 5.52 15.23
CA ASP A 14 -21.47 4.17 15.70
C ASP A 14 -20.95 3.07 14.76
N ALA A 15 -20.79 3.40 13.47
CA ALA A 15 -20.29 2.47 12.45
C ALA A 15 -18.75 2.48 12.33
N PHE A 16 -18.06 3.43 12.95
CA PHE A 16 -16.60 3.60 12.88
C PHE A 16 -16.02 3.52 14.29
N PRO A 17 -15.51 2.36 14.73
CA PRO A 17 -15.10 2.14 16.13
C PRO A 17 -14.05 3.11 16.68
N ASP A 18 -13.22 3.71 15.81
CA ASP A 18 -12.22 4.72 16.15
C ASP A 18 -12.67 6.16 15.84
N GLY A 19 -13.90 6.34 15.38
CA GLY A 19 -14.49 7.62 14.99
C GLY A 19 -13.93 8.22 13.69
N LEU A 20 -13.15 7.45 12.92
CA LEU A 20 -12.47 7.94 11.72
C LEU A 20 -12.92 7.18 10.47
N LYS A 21 -13.32 7.92 9.45
CA LYS A 21 -13.65 7.38 8.12
C LYS A 21 -12.44 7.49 7.18
N THR A 22 -12.22 6.45 6.38
CA THR A 22 -11.22 6.48 5.29
C THR A 22 -11.63 7.53 4.26
N THR A 23 -10.71 8.36 3.80
CA THR A 23 -11.07 9.42 2.85
C THR A 23 -11.36 8.87 1.46
N GLY A 24 -10.66 7.81 1.05
CA GLY A 24 -10.81 7.14 -0.24
C GLY A 24 -9.90 7.71 -1.33
N GLN A 25 -10.20 7.33 -2.57
CA GLN A 25 -9.48 7.74 -3.76
C GLN A 25 -9.86 9.16 -4.19
N HIS A 26 -8.87 10.04 -4.36
CA HIS A 26 -9.08 11.43 -4.76
C HIS A 26 -8.15 11.88 -5.89
N PRO A 27 -8.59 12.82 -6.74
CA PRO A 27 -7.70 13.52 -7.65
C PRO A 27 -6.66 14.35 -6.88
N PRO A 28 -5.46 14.52 -7.44
CA PRO A 28 -4.52 15.47 -6.89
C PRO A 28 -5.09 16.89 -6.97
N LEU A 29 -4.60 17.76 -6.09
CA LEU A 29 -4.75 19.20 -6.22
C LEU A 29 -3.94 19.65 -7.44
N TYR A 30 -4.60 19.89 -8.57
CA TYR A 30 -3.92 20.19 -9.83
C TYR A 30 -3.00 21.42 -9.74
N ASP A 31 -3.36 22.43 -8.95
CA ASP A 31 -2.53 23.62 -8.73
C ASP A 31 -1.28 23.36 -7.88
N ALA A 32 -1.22 22.21 -7.19
CA ALA A 32 -0.05 21.76 -6.44
C ALA A 32 0.89 20.87 -7.29
N LEU A 33 0.47 20.46 -8.49
CA LEU A 33 1.31 19.69 -9.40
C LEU A 33 2.40 20.58 -9.97
N ARG A 34 3.63 20.06 -10.02
CA ARG A 34 4.78 20.81 -10.51
C ARG A 34 5.19 20.31 -11.89
N PRO A 35 5.61 21.20 -12.80
CA PRO A 35 6.11 20.78 -14.11
C PRO A 35 7.50 20.14 -14.01
N PHE A 36 7.87 19.37 -15.03
CA PHE A 36 9.11 18.59 -15.11
C PHE A 36 10.39 19.39 -14.79
N ASP A 37 10.46 20.67 -15.17
CA ASP A 37 11.63 21.52 -14.91
C ASP A 37 11.85 21.83 -13.42
N LYS A 38 10.85 21.61 -12.56
CA LYS A 38 10.95 21.77 -11.10
C LYS A 38 11.44 20.52 -10.38
N PHE A 39 11.47 19.38 -11.06
CA PHE A 39 11.96 18.13 -10.48
C PHE A 39 13.50 18.12 -10.40
N PRO A 40 14.06 17.48 -9.36
CA PRO A 40 15.51 17.44 -9.19
C PRO A 40 16.17 16.63 -10.31
N LYS A 41 17.37 17.04 -10.74
CA LYS A 41 18.14 16.29 -11.74
C LYS A 41 18.60 14.92 -11.23
N SER A 42 18.82 14.81 -9.93
CA SER A 42 19.08 13.57 -9.22
C SER A 42 18.58 13.69 -7.78
N ILE A 43 18.16 12.57 -7.23
CA ILE A 43 17.79 12.40 -5.83
C ILE A 43 18.98 11.82 -5.08
N SER A 44 19.13 12.18 -3.81
CA SER A 44 20.09 11.61 -2.87
C SER A 44 19.43 11.49 -1.50
N GLY A 45 20.07 10.80 -0.56
CA GLY A 45 19.56 10.59 0.79
C GLY A 45 19.17 9.14 1.06
N PRO A 46 18.63 8.85 2.25
CA PRO A 46 18.44 7.49 2.75
C PRO A 46 17.35 6.67 2.01
N THR A 47 16.43 7.35 1.33
CA THR A 47 15.37 6.74 0.49
C THR A 47 15.91 6.25 -0.86
N LEU A 48 17.11 6.69 -1.24
CA LEU A 48 17.84 6.20 -2.41
C LEU A 48 18.72 5.02 -2.00
N TRP A 49 18.40 3.83 -2.50
CA TRP A 49 19.20 2.62 -2.31
C TRP A 49 19.13 1.72 -3.53
N LYS A 50 20.10 0.82 -3.65
CA LYS A 50 20.17 -0.21 -4.68
C LYS A 50 20.05 -1.59 -4.07
N ALA A 51 19.63 -2.58 -4.86
CA ALA A 51 19.53 -3.96 -4.38
C ALA A 51 20.87 -4.49 -3.84
N GLU A 52 21.99 -4.06 -4.43
CA GLU A 52 23.33 -4.45 -4.00
C GLU A 52 23.69 -4.00 -2.58
N ASP A 53 23.02 -2.97 -2.04
CA ASP A 53 23.26 -2.49 -0.68
C ASP A 53 22.80 -3.51 0.38
N TYR A 54 21.88 -4.42 -0.01
CA TYR A 54 21.09 -5.28 0.89
C TYR A 54 21.09 -6.77 0.52
N LYS A 55 21.25 -7.14 -0.75
CA LYS A 55 21.11 -8.54 -1.21
C LYS A 55 22.05 -9.51 -0.48
N ASP A 56 23.25 -9.07 -0.17
CA ASP A 56 24.29 -9.86 0.52
C ASP A 56 24.42 -9.46 2.01
N ALA A 57 23.46 -8.69 2.53
CA ALA A 57 23.48 -8.12 3.89
C ALA A 57 22.07 -8.11 4.53
N PRO A 58 21.42 -9.28 4.70
CA PRO A 58 20.06 -9.39 5.25
C PRO A 58 19.90 -8.76 6.63
N GLU A 59 20.95 -8.72 7.46
CA GLU A 59 20.93 -8.10 8.79
C GLU A 59 20.63 -6.60 8.77
N LYS A 60 20.78 -5.92 7.63
CA LYS A 60 20.46 -4.48 7.50
C LYS A 60 18.97 -4.19 7.34
N TRP A 61 18.17 -5.20 6.99
CA TRP A 61 16.76 -5.03 6.64
C TRP A 61 15.84 -6.11 7.22
N THR A 62 16.39 -6.98 8.07
CA THR A 62 15.62 -8.00 8.80
C THR A 62 15.62 -7.74 10.30
N HIS A 63 14.46 -7.94 10.95
CA HIS A 63 14.35 -7.96 12.41
C HIS A 63 13.77 -9.31 12.83
N ARG A 64 14.53 -10.13 13.53
CA ARG A 64 13.98 -11.35 14.12
C ARG A 64 13.37 -11.02 15.47
N PHE A 65 12.10 -11.34 15.65
CA PHE A 65 11.46 -11.18 16.95
C PHE A 65 12.20 -11.98 18.02
N SER A 66 12.53 -11.32 19.13
CA SER A 66 13.06 -11.99 20.31
C SER A 66 11.94 -12.71 21.07
N ALA A 67 12.32 -13.65 21.92
CA ALA A 67 11.36 -14.34 22.79
C ALA A 67 10.58 -13.36 23.70
N GLU A 68 11.21 -12.26 24.11
CA GLU A 68 10.55 -11.24 24.93
C GLU A 68 9.52 -10.43 24.16
N GLU A 69 9.81 -10.09 22.90
CA GLU A 69 8.89 -9.37 22.01
C GLU A 69 7.68 -10.25 21.67
N ILE A 70 7.91 -11.54 21.38
CA ILE A 70 6.83 -12.51 21.17
C ILE A 70 5.99 -12.68 22.44
N ALA A 71 6.60 -12.75 23.62
CA ALA A 71 5.87 -12.86 24.87
C ALA A 71 4.99 -11.62 25.15
N GLU A 72 5.51 -10.42 24.88
CA GLU A 72 4.73 -9.17 24.99
C GLU A 72 3.54 -9.15 24.02
N LEU A 73 3.77 -9.47 22.74
CA LEU A 73 2.70 -9.56 21.74
C LEU A 73 1.65 -10.59 22.10
N SER A 74 2.08 -11.77 22.55
CA SER A 74 1.20 -12.87 22.97
C SER A 74 0.28 -12.43 24.11
N ALA A 75 0.85 -11.89 25.19
CA ALA A 75 0.10 -11.48 26.38
C ALA A 75 -0.86 -10.32 26.07
N THR A 76 -0.42 -9.35 25.29
CA THR A 76 -1.26 -8.20 24.88
C THR A 76 -2.41 -8.65 23.99
N SER A 77 -2.16 -9.60 23.08
CA SER A 77 -3.20 -10.18 22.23
C SER A 77 -4.24 -10.97 23.02
N ASP A 78 -3.81 -11.75 24.01
CA ASP A 78 -4.73 -12.49 24.89
C ASP A 78 -5.61 -11.53 25.71
N ALA A 79 -5.03 -10.45 26.23
CA ALA A 79 -5.77 -9.41 26.93
C ALA A 79 -6.80 -8.69 26.01
N PHE A 80 -6.40 -8.35 24.78
CA PHE A 80 -7.31 -7.74 23.81
C PHE A 80 -8.47 -8.66 23.43
N LEU A 81 -8.19 -9.95 23.18
CA LEU A 81 -9.20 -10.96 22.91
C LEU A 81 -10.18 -11.12 24.09
N ALA A 82 -9.67 -11.13 25.33
CA ALA A 82 -10.49 -11.22 26.53
C ALA A 82 -11.41 -10.01 26.74
N ALA A 83 -10.99 -8.82 26.28
CA ALA A 83 -11.79 -7.60 26.33
C ALA A 83 -12.98 -7.61 25.34
N LYS A 84 -12.96 -8.51 24.34
CA LYS A 84 -14.00 -8.65 23.31
C LYS A 84 -14.25 -7.37 22.49
N THR A 85 -13.26 -6.49 22.44
CA THR A 85 -13.26 -5.35 21.53
C THR A 85 -13.20 -5.88 20.10
N PRO A 86 -14.04 -5.40 19.16
CA PRO A 86 -13.92 -5.75 17.76
C PRO A 86 -12.51 -5.42 17.22
N LEU A 87 -11.99 -6.24 16.30
CA LEU A 87 -10.69 -5.98 15.66
C LEU A 87 -10.62 -4.60 15.01
N THR A 88 -11.73 -4.11 14.48
CA THR A 88 -11.85 -2.77 13.87
C THR A 88 -11.74 -1.62 14.88
N GLY A 89 -11.82 -1.90 16.19
CA GLY A 89 -11.58 -0.97 17.28
C GLY A 89 -10.21 -1.10 17.95
N ILE A 90 -9.29 -1.88 17.35
CA ILE A 90 -7.91 -1.97 17.86
C ILE A 90 -7.18 -0.63 17.67
N SER A 91 -6.49 -0.18 18.71
CA SER A 91 -5.80 1.10 18.75
C SER A 91 -4.57 1.00 19.64
N LYS A 92 -3.64 1.95 19.48
CA LYS A 92 -2.45 2.04 20.34
C LYS A 92 -2.80 2.12 21.83
N SER A 93 -3.94 2.74 22.19
CA SER A 93 -4.38 2.88 23.59
C SER A 93 -4.92 1.60 24.22
N ASN A 94 -5.50 0.68 23.44
CA ASN A 94 -6.02 -0.59 23.95
C ASN A 94 -5.18 -1.80 23.54
N PHE A 95 -4.05 -1.57 22.85
CA PHE A 95 -3.02 -2.56 22.53
C PHE A 95 -1.62 -2.04 22.92
N PRO A 96 -1.32 -1.89 24.22
CA PRO A 96 -0.06 -1.33 24.68
C PRO A 96 1.10 -2.31 24.51
N LEU A 97 2.19 -1.86 23.88
CA LEU A 97 3.43 -2.60 23.67
C LEU A 97 4.63 -1.82 24.24
N PRO A 98 4.74 -1.69 25.58
CA PRO A 98 5.76 -0.84 26.20
C PRO A 98 7.20 -1.18 25.79
N LYS A 99 7.54 -2.45 25.58
CA LYS A 99 8.90 -2.85 25.17
C LYS A 99 9.13 -2.61 23.67
N LEU A 100 8.20 -3.03 22.81
CA LEU A 100 8.32 -2.85 21.35
C LEU A 100 8.09 -1.40 20.89
N SER A 101 7.44 -0.54 21.69
CA SER A 101 7.02 0.79 21.25
C SER A 101 8.16 1.69 20.73
N ALA A 102 9.35 1.62 21.34
CA ALA A 102 10.52 2.37 20.89
C ALA A 102 11.02 1.85 19.53
N LEU A 103 11.18 0.53 19.39
CA LEU A 103 11.56 -0.10 18.11
C LEU A 103 10.57 0.26 16.99
N LEU A 104 9.27 0.24 17.28
CA LEU A 104 8.23 0.55 16.30
C LEU A 104 8.22 2.03 15.91
N ALA A 105 8.62 2.93 16.81
CA ALA A 105 8.79 4.35 16.49
C ALA A 105 9.98 4.55 15.54
N ASP A 106 11.12 3.90 15.83
CA ASP A 106 12.31 3.94 14.97
C ASP A 106 12.02 3.33 13.59
N LEU A 107 11.29 2.20 13.57
CA LEU A 107 10.84 1.58 12.34
C LEU A 107 9.93 2.51 11.54
N ARG A 108 8.96 3.16 12.19
CA ARG A 108 8.07 4.10 11.50
C ARG A 108 8.86 5.23 10.83
N GLU A 109 9.87 5.76 11.51
CA GLU A 109 10.77 6.77 10.93
C GLU A 109 11.57 6.22 9.74
N ASP A 110 12.11 5.00 9.83
CA ASP A 110 12.85 4.37 8.74
C ASP A 110 11.95 3.99 7.54
N LEU A 111 10.69 3.62 7.78
CA LEU A 111 9.70 3.41 6.72
C LEU A 111 9.37 4.71 6.00
N LEU A 112 9.19 5.82 6.73
CA LEU A 112 8.81 7.10 6.13
C LEU A 112 9.99 7.81 5.49
N ASN A 113 11.12 7.89 6.19
CA ASN A 113 12.24 8.77 5.86
C ASN A 113 13.57 8.04 5.71
N GLY A 114 13.60 6.72 5.90
CA GLY A 114 14.77 5.87 5.72
C GLY A 114 14.68 5.01 4.45
N LYS A 115 15.04 3.73 4.55
CA LYS A 115 15.04 2.82 3.39
C LYS A 115 13.64 2.43 2.93
N GLY A 116 12.61 2.60 3.76
CA GLY A 116 11.22 2.37 3.34
C GLY A 116 10.74 0.93 3.36
N PHE A 117 11.52 -0.01 3.88
CA PHE A 117 11.09 -1.40 4.02
C PHE A 117 11.78 -2.12 5.17
N ILE A 118 11.13 -3.17 5.68
CA ILE A 118 11.72 -4.13 6.63
C ILE A 118 11.06 -5.50 6.48
N LEU A 119 11.79 -6.56 6.85
CA LEU A 119 11.26 -7.92 7.00
C LEU A 119 11.40 -8.39 8.45
N PHE A 120 10.28 -8.50 9.16
CA PHE A 120 10.26 -9.19 10.44
C PHE A 120 10.24 -10.70 10.23
N LYS A 121 10.96 -11.42 11.09
CA LYS A 121 11.09 -12.88 11.06
C LYS A 121 10.59 -13.49 12.37
N GLY A 122 9.90 -14.62 12.27
CA GLY A 122 9.59 -15.47 13.44
C GLY A 122 8.31 -15.09 14.19
N PHE A 123 7.32 -14.49 13.51
CA PHE A 123 6.00 -14.31 14.08
C PHE A 123 5.28 -15.67 14.16
N PRO A 124 4.77 -16.11 15.34
CA PRO A 124 4.37 -17.50 15.57
C PRO A 124 2.95 -17.80 15.07
N VAL A 125 2.71 -17.65 13.76
CA VAL A 125 1.38 -17.81 13.15
C VAL A 125 0.78 -19.20 13.29
N GLU A 126 1.63 -20.23 13.27
CA GLU A 126 1.20 -21.63 13.41
C GLU A 126 0.72 -21.93 14.83
N GLU A 127 1.38 -21.36 15.84
CA GLU A 127 1.02 -21.53 17.25
C GLU A 127 -0.22 -20.72 17.62
N TRP A 128 -0.35 -19.51 17.07
CA TRP A 128 -1.45 -18.59 17.40
C TRP A 128 -2.72 -18.83 16.58
N GLY A 129 -2.59 -19.46 15.42
CA GLY A 129 -3.66 -19.53 14.44
C GLY A 129 -4.08 -18.15 13.92
N ASN A 130 -5.05 -18.11 12.99
CA ASN A 130 -5.39 -16.87 12.29
C ASN A 130 -5.89 -15.76 13.21
N HIS A 131 -6.72 -16.07 14.22
CA HIS A 131 -7.36 -15.03 15.03
C HIS A 131 -6.36 -14.26 15.90
N LYS A 132 -5.55 -14.97 16.70
CA LYS A 132 -4.55 -14.32 17.55
C LYS A 132 -3.43 -13.69 16.70
N SER A 133 -3.07 -14.29 15.57
CA SER A 133 -2.15 -13.67 14.60
C SER A 133 -2.69 -12.35 14.05
N ALA A 134 -3.97 -12.29 13.68
CA ALA A 134 -4.61 -11.05 13.21
C ALA A 134 -4.60 -9.97 14.30
N VAL A 135 -4.95 -10.31 15.55
CA VAL A 135 -4.90 -9.39 16.69
C VAL A 135 -3.49 -8.83 16.89
N ALA A 136 -2.48 -9.69 16.99
CA ALA A 136 -1.10 -9.28 17.21
C ALA A 136 -0.57 -8.42 16.06
N TYR A 137 -0.89 -8.80 14.82
CA TYR A 137 -0.44 -8.13 13.61
C TYR A 137 -1.08 -6.75 13.42
N MET A 138 -2.40 -6.65 13.61
CA MET A 138 -3.07 -5.35 13.64
C MET A 138 -2.55 -4.52 14.81
N GLY A 139 -2.35 -5.11 15.99
CA GLY A 139 -1.79 -4.45 17.16
C GLY A 139 -0.45 -3.75 16.87
N LEU A 140 0.47 -4.44 16.20
CA LEU A 140 1.72 -3.86 15.68
C LEU A 140 1.45 -2.68 14.71
N GLY A 141 0.51 -2.86 13.78
CA GLY A 141 0.11 -1.83 12.80
C GLY A 141 -0.33 -0.52 13.43
N THR A 142 -0.93 -0.54 14.63
CA THR A 142 -1.37 0.69 15.34
C THR A 142 -0.22 1.64 15.72
N TYR A 143 1.02 1.15 15.74
CA TYR A 143 2.21 1.96 15.99
C TYR A 143 2.80 2.55 14.71
N LEU A 144 2.43 2.01 13.55
CA LEU A 144 2.95 2.39 12.25
C LEU A 144 2.02 3.32 11.48
N GLY A 145 0.72 3.35 11.78
CA GLY A 145 -0.22 4.28 11.15
C GLY A 145 -1.68 3.96 11.46
N TYR A 146 -2.59 4.61 10.74
CA TYR A 146 -4.03 4.37 10.86
C TYR A 146 -4.52 3.43 9.76
N PHE A 147 -5.29 2.41 10.13
CA PHE A 147 -5.86 1.50 9.13
C PHE A 147 -6.80 2.22 8.19
N VAL A 148 -6.59 2.02 6.89
CA VAL A 148 -7.50 2.46 5.85
C VAL A 148 -8.16 1.25 5.18
N SER A 149 -9.37 1.46 4.68
CA SER A 149 -10.06 0.42 3.92
C SER A 149 -9.35 0.17 2.59
N GLN A 150 -9.33 -1.10 2.17
CA GLN A 150 -8.55 -1.58 1.03
C GLN A 150 -9.41 -1.89 -0.21
N ASN A 151 -10.73 -1.86 -0.05
CA ASN A 151 -11.71 -2.13 -1.10
C ASN A 151 -13.09 -1.53 -0.76
N SER A 152 -14.04 -1.64 -1.69
CA SER A 152 -15.41 -1.15 -1.53
C SER A 152 -16.21 -1.79 -0.37
N ARG A 153 -15.75 -2.93 0.17
CA ARG A 153 -16.39 -3.66 1.29
C ARG A 153 -15.89 -3.24 2.68
N GLY A 154 -15.01 -2.26 2.77
CA GLY A 154 -14.53 -1.76 4.07
C GLY A 154 -13.39 -2.57 4.68
N HIS A 155 -12.77 -3.51 3.95
CA HIS A 155 -11.77 -4.40 4.56
C HIS A 155 -10.53 -3.62 5.00
N VAL A 156 -10.27 -3.56 6.32
CA VAL A 156 -9.05 -2.99 6.91
C VAL A 156 -7.99 -4.05 7.20
N LEU A 157 -8.41 -5.31 7.34
CA LEU A 157 -7.54 -6.49 7.27
C LEU A 157 -7.84 -7.22 5.95
N GLY A 158 -6.92 -7.13 5.01
CA GLY A 158 -7.03 -7.72 3.68
C GLY A 158 -6.49 -9.15 3.66
N HIS A 159 -6.97 -9.95 2.71
CA HIS A 159 -6.52 -11.33 2.51
C HIS A 159 -6.05 -11.52 1.06
N VAL A 160 -4.74 -11.74 0.89
CA VAL A 160 -4.09 -11.93 -0.41
C VAL A 160 -3.91 -13.43 -0.64
N LYS A 161 -4.81 -14.00 -1.45
CA LYS A 161 -4.86 -15.42 -1.81
C LYS A 161 -5.65 -15.59 -3.10
N ASP A 162 -5.41 -16.69 -3.80
CA ASP A 162 -6.16 -16.99 -5.03
C ASP A 162 -7.53 -17.58 -4.67
N LEU A 163 -8.58 -16.97 -5.23
CA LEU A 163 -9.99 -17.34 -5.06
C LEU A 163 -10.56 -18.01 -6.31
N GLY A 164 -9.72 -18.30 -7.32
CA GLY A 164 -10.13 -18.91 -8.58
C GLY A 164 -10.78 -17.93 -9.55
N GLU A 165 -10.52 -16.63 -9.39
CA GLU A 165 -11.04 -15.58 -10.27
C GLU A 165 -10.23 -15.48 -11.57
N ASP A 166 -10.87 -15.02 -12.63
CA ASP A 166 -10.23 -14.84 -13.95
C ASP A 166 -9.42 -13.53 -13.98
N PRO A 167 -8.07 -13.58 -14.04
CA PRO A 167 -7.23 -12.39 -14.03
C PRO A 167 -7.35 -11.55 -15.32
N THR A 168 -8.00 -12.07 -16.37
CA THR A 168 -8.22 -11.34 -17.63
C THR A 168 -9.38 -10.36 -17.56
N GLN A 169 -10.27 -10.50 -16.57
CA GLN A 169 -11.36 -9.56 -16.29
C GLN A 169 -10.83 -8.34 -15.51
N ILE A 170 -9.92 -7.60 -16.14
CA ILE A 170 -9.09 -6.57 -15.49
C ILE A 170 -9.89 -5.39 -14.90
N ASP A 171 -11.13 -5.18 -15.32
CA ASP A 171 -12.02 -4.12 -14.85
C ASP A 171 -12.70 -4.46 -13.52
N SER A 172 -13.01 -5.73 -13.30
CA SER A 172 -13.85 -6.22 -12.19
C SER A 172 -13.10 -7.09 -11.19
N VAL A 173 -12.05 -7.80 -11.63
CA VAL A 173 -11.23 -8.66 -10.77
C VAL A 173 -10.06 -7.88 -10.19
N ARG A 174 -9.79 -8.07 -8.90
CA ARG A 174 -8.59 -7.52 -8.24
C ARG A 174 -7.49 -8.57 -8.26
N ILE A 175 -6.34 -8.23 -8.83
CA ILE A 175 -5.24 -9.18 -9.07
C ILE A 175 -4.78 -9.96 -7.82
N TYR A 176 -4.88 -9.35 -6.64
CA TYR A 176 -4.52 -9.99 -5.36
C TYR A 176 -5.40 -11.20 -5.00
N ARG A 177 -6.57 -11.35 -5.65
CA ARG A 177 -7.51 -12.48 -5.53
C ARG A 177 -7.23 -13.61 -6.54
N THR A 178 -6.13 -13.50 -7.29
CA THR A 178 -5.71 -14.46 -8.33
C THR A 178 -4.27 -14.90 -8.11
N ASN A 179 -3.84 -15.92 -8.85
CA ASN A 179 -2.46 -16.41 -8.86
C ASN A 179 -1.54 -15.81 -9.94
N ALA A 180 -2.08 -14.91 -10.78
CA ALA A 180 -1.30 -14.25 -11.83
C ALA A 180 -0.24 -13.29 -11.26
N ARG A 181 0.80 -12.97 -12.03
CA ARG A 181 1.79 -11.96 -11.64
C ARG A 181 1.09 -10.63 -11.30
N GLN A 182 1.58 -9.96 -10.25
CA GLN A 182 1.22 -8.57 -9.95
C GLN A 182 2.44 -7.70 -10.20
N PHE A 183 2.36 -6.81 -11.19
CA PHE A 183 3.44 -5.91 -11.61
C PHE A 183 3.84 -4.89 -10.54
N PHE A 184 4.94 -4.16 -10.75
CA PHE A 184 5.37 -3.14 -9.80
C PHE A 184 4.29 -2.07 -9.61
N HIS A 185 3.90 -1.87 -8.36
CA HIS A 185 2.85 -0.93 -7.96
C HIS A 185 3.13 -0.38 -6.55
N ALA A 186 2.36 0.65 -6.22
CA ALA A 186 2.21 1.25 -4.92
C ALA A 186 0.71 1.21 -4.60
N ASP A 187 0.37 0.56 -3.49
CA ASP A 187 -1.00 0.49 -2.99
C ASP A 187 -1.49 1.89 -2.60
N ASP A 188 -2.81 2.11 -2.57
CA ASP A 188 -3.37 3.44 -2.26
C ASP A 188 -3.40 3.72 -0.75
N SER A 189 -2.24 3.66 -0.12
CA SER A 189 -1.99 3.91 1.31
C SER A 189 -0.55 4.39 1.49
N ASP A 190 -0.14 4.80 2.69
CA ASP A 190 1.25 5.24 2.91
C ASP A 190 2.20 4.07 3.20
N ILE A 191 1.76 3.10 4.00
CA ILE A 191 2.52 1.89 4.35
C ILE A 191 1.62 0.67 4.09
N VAL A 192 2.17 -0.35 3.43
CA VAL A 192 1.55 -1.67 3.30
C VAL A 192 2.34 -2.69 4.12
N GLY A 193 1.61 -3.55 4.83
CA GLY A 193 2.16 -4.70 5.53
C GLY A 193 1.64 -6.01 4.95
N LEU A 194 2.48 -7.04 4.88
CA LEU A 194 2.12 -8.40 4.47
C LEU A 194 2.64 -9.41 5.50
N LEU A 195 1.72 -10.05 6.24
CA LEU A 195 2.02 -11.19 7.11
C LEU A 195 1.78 -12.51 6.36
N CYS A 196 2.80 -13.37 6.30
CA CYS A 196 2.69 -14.68 5.68
C CYS A 196 2.06 -15.72 6.60
N ILE A 197 0.85 -16.17 6.26
CA ILE A 197 0.13 -17.26 6.95
C ILE A 197 0.46 -18.61 6.30
N ALA A 198 0.49 -18.66 4.97
CA ALA A 198 0.84 -19.84 4.19
C ALA A 198 1.48 -19.44 2.86
N ARG A 199 2.42 -20.27 2.39
CA ARG A 199 3.14 -20.09 1.12
C ARG A 199 2.46 -20.81 -0.04
N ALA A 200 2.74 -20.34 -1.25
CA ALA A 200 2.49 -21.10 -2.46
C ALA A 200 3.44 -22.31 -2.55
N LEU A 201 3.11 -23.27 -3.41
CA LEU A 201 4.01 -24.38 -3.77
C LEU A 201 5.20 -23.87 -4.59
N GLU A 202 4.94 -23.00 -5.56
CA GLU A 202 5.94 -22.38 -6.44
C GLU A 202 5.60 -20.89 -6.63
N GLY A 203 6.62 -20.02 -6.63
CA GLY A 203 6.48 -18.59 -6.88
C GLY A 203 5.74 -17.82 -5.78
N GLY A 204 5.17 -16.68 -6.14
CA GLY A 204 4.41 -15.81 -5.23
C GLY A 204 5.30 -14.99 -4.30
N GLU A 205 6.55 -14.85 -4.70
CA GLU A 205 7.64 -14.13 -4.06
C GLU A 205 7.50 -12.63 -4.31
N SER A 206 8.11 -11.82 -3.44
CA SER A 206 7.96 -10.37 -3.46
C SER A 206 9.23 -9.73 -4.00
N ASP A 207 9.09 -8.77 -4.91
CA ASP A 207 10.20 -7.92 -5.35
C ASP A 207 9.90 -6.48 -4.96
N ILE A 208 10.93 -5.74 -4.52
CA ILE A 208 10.80 -4.32 -4.16
C ILE A 208 11.87 -3.47 -4.86
N ALA A 209 11.55 -2.22 -5.19
CA ALA A 209 12.47 -1.30 -5.83
C ALA A 209 12.36 0.11 -5.23
N SER A 210 13.51 0.73 -4.91
CA SER A 210 13.58 2.15 -4.54
C SER A 210 13.13 2.98 -5.74
N THR A 211 12.04 3.72 -5.57
CA THR A 211 11.54 4.63 -6.60
C THR A 211 12.50 5.78 -6.86
N HIS A 212 13.35 6.14 -5.88
CA HIS A 212 14.37 7.17 -6.07
C HIS A 212 15.54 6.65 -6.91
N ASN A 213 15.87 5.37 -6.79
CA ASN A 213 16.84 4.73 -7.69
C ASN A 213 16.27 4.62 -9.10
N VAL A 214 15.02 4.15 -9.23
CA VAL A 214 14.28 4.12 -10.51
C VAL A 214 14.22 5.52 -11.13
N TYR A 215 13.87 6.55 -10.36
CA TYR A 215 13.83 7.94 -10.81
C TYR A 215 15.18 8.40 -11.34
N ASN A 216 16.27 8.18 -10.59
CA ASN A 216 17.61 8.56 -11.02
C ASN A 216 18.04 7.85 -12.30
N THR A 217 17.71 6.56 -12.42
CA THR A 217 17.96 5.78 -13.63
C THR A 217 17.18 6.33 -14.82
N LEU A 218 15.89 6.60 -14.67
CA LEU A 218 15.08 7.21 -15.74
C LEU A 218 15.56 8.63 -16.09
N ALA A 219 15.95 9.45 -15.11
CA ALA A 219 16.47 10.78 -15.33
C ALA A 219 17.76 10.77 -16.18
N ALA A 220 18.61 9.75 -16.00
CA ALA A 220 19.86 9.59 -16.72
C ALA A 220 19.67 8.93 -18.11
N GLU A 221 18.87 7.87 -18.18
CA GLU A 221 18.77 7.01 -19.37
C GLU A 221 17.60 7.38 -20.29
N ARG A 222 16.45 7.81 -19.72
CA ARG A 222 15.18 8.06 -20.42
C ARG A 222 14.43 9.28 -19.86
N PRO A 223 15.01 10.50 -19.92
CA PRO A 223 14.38 11.71 -19.37
C PRO A 223 13.05 12.05 -20.06
N ASP A 224 12.83 11.57 -21.29
CA ASP A 224 11.58 11.66 -22.03
C ASP A 224 10.46 10.81 -21.40
N VAL A 225 10.77 9.57 -20.98
CA VAL A 225 9.84 8.72 -20.22
C VAL A 225 9.56 9.33 -18.85
N LEU A 226 10.59 9.80 -18.15
CA LEU A 226 10.41 10.43 -16.85
C LEU A 226 9.48 11.65 -16.94
N LYS A 227 9.66 12.49 -17.96
CA LYS A 227 8.76 13.62 -18.23
C LYS A 227 7.32 13.15 -18.44
N THR A 228 7.11 12.08 -19.22
CA THR A 228 5.78 11.50 -19.47
C THR A 228 5.12 11.01 -18.18
N LEU A 229 5.86 10.37 -17.27
CA LEU A 229 5.37 9.91 -15.96
C LEU A 229 4.99 11.05 -15.01
N ILE A 230 5.60 12.23 -15.18
CA ILE A 230 5.33 13.42 -14.36
C ILE A 230 4.12 14.22 -14.88
N GLU A 231 3.91 14.25 -16.18
CA GLU A 231 2.81 15.02 -16.79
C GLU A 231 1.43 14.54 -16.28
N PRO A 232 0.50 15.45 -15.98
CA PRO A 232 -0.85 15.11 -15.48
C PRO A 232 -1.80 14.66 -16.60
N ILE A 233 -1.30 13.75 -17.44
CA ILE A 233 -1.97 13.18 -18.62
C ILE A 233 -2.43 11.74 -18.38
N TRP A 234 -2.20 11.22 -17.17
CA TRP A 234 -2.62 9.88 -16.78
C TRP A 234 -4.04 9.91 -16.25
N TYR A 235 -4.70 8.77 -16.37
CA TYR A 235 -5.97 8.50 -15.71
C TYR A 235 -5.81 7.20 -14.94
N PHE A 236 -6.46 7.09 -13.78
CA PHE A 236 -6.59 5.84 -13.03
C PHE A 236 -8.08 5.49 -12.89
N ASP A 237 -8.44 4.28 -13.30
CA ASP A 237 -9.74 3.68 -13.04
C ASP A 237 -9.90 3.40 -11.55
N ARG A 238 -11.06 3.74 -11.00
CA ARG A 238 -11.42 3.45 -9.61
C ARG A 238 -12.10 2.09 -9.46
N LYS A 239 -12.23 1.33 -10.55
CA LYS A 239 -12.70 -0.06 -10.60
C LYS A 239 -14.09 -0.26 -9.96
N GLY A 240 -14.96 0.73 -10.12
CA GLY A 240 -16.29 0.74 -9.52
C GLY A 240 -16.31 1.05 -8.01
N GLU A 241 -15.18 1.40 -7.40
CA GLU A 241 -15.06 1.77 -5.99
C GLU A 241 -15.28 3.28 -5.80
N THR A 242 -16.45 3.75 -6.22
CA THR A 242 -16.86 5.15 -6.17
C THR A 242 -18.03 5.39 -5.23
N SER A 243 -18.01 6.52 -4.53
CA SER A 243 -19.18 6.99 -3.80
C SER A 243 -20.15 7.73 -4.74
N LYS A 244 -21.41 7.86 -4.32
CA LYS A 244 -22.43 8.58 -5.09
C LYS A 244 -21.96 9.99 -5.47
N GLY A 245 -21.98 10.27 -6.78
CA GLY A 245 -21.62 11.58 -7.34
C GLY A 245 -20.13 11.78 -7.59
N GLN A 246 -19.29 10.76 -7.36
CA GLN A 246 -17.89 10.80 -7.76
C GLN A 246 -17.69 10.17 -9.15
N GLU A 247 -16.70 10.68 -9.87
CA GLU A 247 -16.24 10.09 -11.14
C GLU A 247 -15.63 8.70 -10.91
N GLU A 248 -15.78 7.83 -11.92
CA GLU A 248 -15.20 6.46 -11.96
C GLU A 248 -13.72 6.43 -12.32
N TYR A 249 -13.13 7.56 -12.67
CA TYR A 249 -11.72 7.70 -12.99
C TYR A 249 -11.15 9.00 -12.41
N ILE A 250 -9.83 9.04 -12.26
CA ILE A 250 -9.10 10.19 -11.73
C ILE A 250 -8.02 10.58 -12.73
N ARG A 251 -8.03 11.83 -13.21
CA ARG A 251 -6.89 12.40 -13.94
C ARG A 251 -5.76 12.70 -12.96
N THR A 252 -4.55 12.32 -13.31
CA THR A 252 -3.47 12.13 -12.35
C THR A 252 -2.09 12.20 -13.01
N SER A 253 -1.03 12.14 -12.19
CA SER A 253 0.36 11.85 -12.61
C SER A 253 0.81 10.51 -12.02
N VAL A 254 1.94 9.97 -12.49
CA VAL A 254 2.57 8.80 -11.85
C VAL A 254 3.62 9.25 -10.82
N ILE A 255 4.39 10.29 -11.16
CA ILE A 255 5.46 10.83 -10.32
C ILE A 255 5.14 12.27 -9.96
N TYR A 256 5.36 12.61 -8.69
CA TYR A 256 4.97 13.88 -8.10
C TYR A 256 6.10 14.48 -7.26
N LEU A 257 5.96 15.76 -6.94
CA LEU A 257 6.71 16.42 -5.88
C LEU A 257 5.78 16.71 -4.70
N GLU A 258 6.31 16.56 -3.49
CA GLU A 258 5.65 17.07 -2.28
C GLU A 258 5.35 18.58 -2.38
N ARG A 259 4.39 19.01 -1.57
CA ARG A 259 4.13 20.44 -1.34
C ARG A 259 5.22 21.06 -0.45
N GLY A 260 5.33 22.38 -0.52
CA GLY A 260 6.23 23.17 0.33
C GLY A 260 7.70 23.13 -0.09
N ASP A 261 8.56 23.55 0.84
CA ASP A 261 10.00 23.67 0.64
C ASP A 261 10.71 22.32 0.74
N ASN A 262 11.81 22.14 0.00
CA ASN A 262 12.57 20.87 -0.08
C ASN A 262 11.69 19.65 -0.39
N PRO A 263 10.95 19.67 -1.52
CA PRO A 263 10.01 18.61 -1.84
C PRO A 263 10.74 17.32 -2.19
N ARG A 264 10.26 16.19 -1.66
CA ARG A 264 10.69 14.86 -2.10
C ARG A 264 9.87 14.41 -3.30
N VAL A 265 10.48 13.57 -4.13
CA VAL A 265 9.78 12.89 -5.24
C VAL A 265 9.03 11.70 -4.66
N TYR A 266 7.74 11.58 -4.95
CA TYR A 266 6.94 10.42 -4.55
C TYR A 266 6.27 9.82 -5.79
N THR A 267 6.08 8.50 -5.79
CA THR A 267 5.49 7.75 -6.92
C THR A 267 4.15 7.15 -6.51
N LYS A 268 3.10 7.41 -7.29
CA LYS A 268 1.79 6.74 -7.19
C LYS A 268 1.54 5.96 -8.47
N TRP A 269 1.56 4.64 -8.39
CA TRP A 269 1.52 3.81 -9.58
C TRP A 269 0.82 2.49 -9.34
N ASP A 270 -0.18 2.17 -10.15
CA ASP A 270 -0.64 0.79 -10.32
C ASP A 270 -0.98 0.61 -11.81
N PRO A 271 -0.28 -0.26 -12.54
CA PRO A 271 -0.53 -0.46 -13.96
C PRO A 271 -1.94 -0.99 -14.24
N TYR A 272 -2.60 -1.66 -13.29
CA TYR A 272 -3.95 -2.18 -13.48
C TYR A 272 -4.99 -1.07 -13.55
N TYR A 273 -4.80 0.05 -12.82
CA TYR A 273 -5.71 1.20 -12.92
C TYR A 273 -5.60 1.93 -14.25
N VAL A 274 -4.47 1.81 -14.94
CA VAL A 274 -4.28 2.38 -16.28
C VAL A 274 -4.81 1.42 -17.35
N ARG A 275 -4.52 0.12 -17.21
CA ARG A 275 -4.91 -0.91 -18.19
C ARG A 275 -6.41 -1.16 -18.24
N SER A 276 -7.15 -0.96 -17.15
CA SER A 276 -8.61 -1.15 -17.13
C SER A 276 -9.40 0.02 -17.73
N LEU A 277 -8.74 1.10 -18.17
CA LEU A 277 -9.41 2.28 -18.73
C LEU A 277 -10.06 2.10 -20.10
N GLY A 278 -9.84 0.96 -20.77
CA GLY A 278 -10.38 0.70 -22.12
C GLY A 278 -11.87 1.03 -22.23
N ARG A 279 -12.67 0.63 -21.22
CA ARG A 279 -14.12 0.90 -21.15
C ARG A 279 -14.48 2.39 -21.20
N PHE A 280 -13.61 3.27 -20.70
CA PHE A 280 -13.82 4.71 -20.70
C PHE A 280 -13.27 5.36 -21.97
N SER A 281 -12.12 4.91 -22.47
CA SER A 281 -11.55 5.44 -23.72
C SER A 281 -12.40 5.07 -24.93
N ASP A 282 -12.94 3.86 -24.97
CA ASP A 282 -13.82 3.39 -26.06
C ASP A 282 -15.14 4.17 -26.08
N ALA A 283 -15.60 4.61 -24.90
CA ALA A 283 -16.75 5.49 -24.73
C ALA A 283 -16.44 6.99 -24.97
N GLY A 284 -15.17 7.35 -25.21
CA GLY A 284 -14.74 8.74 -25.43
C GLY A 284 -14.74 9.62 -24.16
N LEU A 285 -14.80 9.02 -22.96
CA LEU A 285 -14.82 9.73 -21.68
C LEU A 285 -13.42 10.17 -21.21
N VAL A 286 -12.40 9.38 -21.57
CA VAL A 286 -10.99 9.70 -21.37
C VAL A 286 -10.21 9.46 -22.66
N PRO A 287 -9.05 10.11 -22.87
CA PRO A 287 -8.20 9.80 -24.01
C PRO A 287 -7.67 8.35 -23.94
N PRO A 288 -7.52 7.64 -25.06
CA PRO A 288 -6.76 6.39 -25.09
C PRO A 288 -5.29 6.66 -24.75
N LEU A 289 -4.58 5.64 -24.28
CA LEU A 289 -3.15 5.74 -24.00
C LEU A 289 -2.38 6.11 -25.27
N SER A 290 -1.60 7.18 -25.20
CA SER A 290 -0.67 7.54 -26.26
C SER A 290 0.47 6.53 -26.38
N PRO A 291 1.16 6.47 -27.54
CA PRO A 291 2.37 5.66 -27.68
C PRO A 291 3.44 5.94 -26.61
N ALA A 292 3.60 7.21 -26.21
CA ALA A 292 4.54 7.60 -25.17
C ALA A 292 4.14 7.06 -23.78
N GLN A 293 2.84 7.02 -23.47
CA GLN A 293 2.36 6.40 -22.22
C GLN A 293 2.58 4.89 -22.24
N LEU A 294 2.25 4.22 -23.34
CA LEU A 294 2.48 2.77 -23.48
C LEU A 294 3.97 2.42 -23.33
N GLU A 295 4.86 3.21 -23.92
CA GLU A 295 6.30 3.05 -23.74
C GLU A 295 6.71 3.32 -22.28
N ALA A 296 6.17 4.37 -21.65
CA ALA A 296 6.48 4.68 -20.25
C ALA A 296 6.07 3.56 -19.28
N LEU A 297 4.94 2.89 -19.53
CA LEU A 297 4.52 1.68 -18.79
C LEU A 297 5.59 0.59 -18.86
N GLN A 298 6.06 0.31 -20.06
CA GLN A 298 7.04 -0.74 -20.31
C GLN A 298 8.39 -0.39 -19.67
N VAL A 299 8.91 0.80 -19.95
CA VAL A 299 10.22 1.24 -19.46
C VAL A 299 10.24 1.34 -17.93
N LEU A 300 9.16 1.80 -17.30
CA LEU A 300 9.04 1.84 -15.84
C LEU A 300 9.13 0.42 -15.24
N GLU A 301 8.35 -0.53 -15.76
CA GLU A 301 8.35 -1.92 -15.29
C GLU A 301 9.73 -2.58 -15.49
N GLU A 302 10.33 -2.46 -16.68
CA GLU A 302 11.65 -3.01 -16.98
C GLU A 302 12.75 -2.40 -16.10
N THR A 303 12.66 -1.09 -15.81
CA THR A 303 13.59 -0.41 -14.91
C THR A 303 13.43 -0.90 -13.47
N CYS A 304 12.20 -1.09 -12.99
CA CYS A 304 11.96 -1.65 -11.66
C CYS A 304 12.52 -3.08 -11.56
N GLN A 305 12.26 -3.95 -12.54
CA GLN A 305 12.77 -5.32 -12.57
C GLN A 305 14.31 -5.37 -12.51
N ARG A 306 14.99 -4.52 -13.29
CA ARG A 306 16.46 -4.46 -13.31
C ARG A 306 17.05 -4.03 -11.96
N LEU A 307 16.33 -3.21 -11.20
CA LEU A 307 16.81 -2.58 -9.95
C LEU A 307 16.24 -3.25 -8.68
N ALA A 308 15.47 -4.32 -8.84
CA ALA A 308 14.72 -4.92 -7.76
C ALA A 308 15.60 -5.67 -6.75
N LEU A 309 15.24 -5.55 -5.48
CA LEU A 309 15.65 -6.46 -4.42
C LEU A 309 14.60 -7.56 -4.30
N HIS A 310 15.02 -8.80 -4.51
CA HIS A 310 14.19 -9.99 -4.38
C HIS A 310 14.03 -10.40 -2.91
N MET A 311 12.81 -10.69 -2.49
CA MET A 311 12.46 -11.02 -1.10
C MET A 311 11.49 -12.21 -1.02
N ILE A 312 11.92 -13.23 -0.28
CA ILE A 312 11.11 -14.42 0.00
C ILE A 312 10.55 -14.32 1.42
N LEU A 313 9.21 -14.35 1.54
CA LEU A 313 8.53 -14.38 2.82
C LEU A 313 8.30 -15.84 3.23
N GLU A 314 8.87 -16.21 4.37
CA GLU A 314 8.58 -17.46 5.06
C GLU A 314 7.29 -17.35 5.89
N VAL A 315 6.70 -18.49 6.24
CA VAL A 315 5.56 -18.53 7.17
C VAL A 315 5.95 -17.83 8.47
N GLY A 316 5.14 -16.86 8.90
CA GLY A 316 5.44 -16.02 10.07
C GLY A 316 6.34 -14.81 9.79
N ASP A 317 6.68 -14.52 8.53
CA ASP A 317 7.35 -13.27 8.20
C ASP A 317 6.35 -12.13 8.00
N ILE A 318 6.76 -10.92 8.38
CA ILE A 318 6.01 -9.69 8.11
C ILE A 318 6.88 -8.75 7.29
N GLN A 319 6.48 -8.48 6.05
CA GLN A 319 7.07 -7.41 5.25
C GLN A 319 6.29 -6.12 5.47
N PHE A 320 6.97 -5.02 5.76
CA PHE A 320 6.41 -3.68 5.62
C PHE A 320 7.15 -2.93 4.53
N VAL A 321 6.42 -2.23 3.66
CA VAL A 321 6.98 -1.29 2.69
C VAL A 321 6.18 0.01 2.68
N THR A 322 6.84 1.13 2.39
CA THR A 322 6.20 2.42 2.13
C THR A 322 5.83 2.56 0.66
N ASN A 323 4.60 2.98 0.36
CA ASN A 323 4.19 3.24 -1.02
C ASN A 323 4.68 4.60 -1.54
N SER A 324 5.17 5.48 -0.66
CA SER A 324 5.64 6.81 -1.08
C SER A 324 6.90 6.73 -1.94
N HIS A 325 7.82 5.82 -1.58
CA HIS A 325 9.13 5.72 -2.22
C HIS A 325 9.64 4.30 -2.51
N VAL A 326 8.82 3.27 -2.31
CA VAL A 326 9.12 1.88 -2.72
C VAL A 326 7.97 1.35 -3.58
N LEU A 327 8.30 0.83 -4.77
CA LEU A 327 7.37 0.02 -5.55
C LEU A 327 7.60 -1.45 -5.21
N HIS A 328 6.52 -2.23 -5.19
CA HIS A 328 6.57 -3.65 -4.90
C HIS A 328 5.78 -4.45 -5.93
N SER A 329 6.16 -5.71 -6.11
CA SER A 329 5.54 -6.62 -7.06
C SER A 329 5.48 -8.04 -6.50
N ARG A 330 4.72 -8.91 -7.17
CA ARG A 330 4.61 -10.32 -6.83
C ARG A 330 4.76 -11.17 -8.08
N THR A 331 5.59 -12.21 -8.02
CA THR A 331 5.67 -13.20 -9.11
C THR A 331 4.36 -13.97 -9.26
N GLU A 332 4.15 -14.56 -10.45
CA GLU A 332 3.09 -15.56 -10.60
C GLU A 332 3.34 -16.76 -9.69
N TYR A 333 2.29 -17.51 -9.35
CA TYR A 333 2.44 -18.63 -8.42
C TYR A 333 1.49 -19.78 -8.67
N LYS A 334 1.82 -20.90 -8.06
CA LYS A 334 1.01 -22.12 -8.05
C LYS A 334 0.80 -22.58 -6.62
N ASP A 335 -0.45 -22.85 -6.27
CA ASP A 335 -0.80 -23.36 -4.95
C ASP A 335 -0.64 -24.88 -4.85
N TYR A 336 -0.52 -25.37 -3.62
CA TYR A 336 -0.68 -26.78 -3.33
C TYR A 336 -2.10 -27.27 -3.68
N ALA A 337 -2.20 -28.54 -4.07
CA ALA A 337 -3.49 -29.21 -4.18
C ALA A 337 -4.06 -29.47 -2.76
N PRO A 338 -5.40 -29.44 -2.59
CA PRO A 338 -6.03 -29.85 -1.35
C PRO A 338 -5.58 -31.26 -0.92
N PRO A 339 -5.39 -31.52 0.39
CA PRO A 339 -5.78 -30.70 1.54
C PRO A 339 -4.71 -29.71 2.05
N ALA A 340 -3.55 -29.60 1.39
CA ALA A 340 -2.50 -28.68 1.83
C ALA A 340 -2.95 -27.21 1.70
N PRO A 341 -2.50 -26.31 2.60
CA PRO A 341 -2.91 -24.92 2.57
C PRO A 341 -2.42 -24.23 1.30
N ARG A 342 -3.27 -23.38 0.74
CA ARG A 342 -2.94 -22.47 -0.36
C ARG A 342 -2.22 -21.24 0.17
N ARG A 343 -1.52 -20.51 -0.72
CA ARG A 343 -0.89 -19.23 -0.37
C ARG A 343 -1.91 -18.29 0.26
N HIS A 344 -1.55 -17.73 1.42
CA HIS A 344 -2.39 -16.78 2.15
C HIS A 344 -1.49 -15.78 2.88
N LEU A 345 -1.65 -14.51 2.54
CA LEU A 345 -1.10 -13.40 3.34
C LEU A 345 -2.25 -12.56 3.93
N MET A 346 -2.05 -12.07 5.16
CA MET A 346 -2.86 -10.99 5.72
C MET A 346 -2.21 -9.65 5.38
N ARG A 347 -2.99 -8.68 4.88
CA ARG A 347 -2.50 -7.38 4.43
C ARG A 347 -3.05 -6.23 5.25
N LEU A 348 -2.19 -5.30 5.63
CA LEU A 348 -2.57 -4.01 6.19
C LEU A 348 -2.29 -2.90 5.19
N TRP A 349 -3.20 -1.96 5.09
CA TRP A 349 -2.94 -0.63 4.53
C TRP A 349 -3.02 0.38 5.66
N LEU A 350 -1.96 1.16 5.82
CA LEU A 350 -1.80 2.12 6.88
C LEU A 350 -1.53 3.49 6.27
N SER A 351 -2.17 4.50 6.85
CA SER A 351 -2.00 5.90 6.50
C SER A 351 -1.22 6.64 7.58
N THR A 352 -0.53 7.69 7.15
CA THR A 352 0.39 8.47 7.96
C THR A 352 0.13 9.95 7.65
N PRO A 353 -0.66 10.68 8.44
CA PRO A 353 -1.00 12.06 8.12
C PRO A 353 0.25 12.96 8.16
N GLU A 354 0.23 14.02 7.35
CA GLU A 354 1.27 15.04 7.28
C GLU A 354 1.58 15.65 8.65
N SER A 355 0.56 15.88 9.46
CA SER A 355 0.67 16.40 10.83
C SER A 355 1.38 15.45 11.81
N GLU A 356 1.57 14.18 11.47
CA GLU A 356 2.22 13.15 12.30
C GLU A 356 3.46 12.54 11.60
N GLY A 357 4.13 13.34 10.75
CA GLY A 357 5.39 12.99 10.09
C GLY A 357 5.25 12.33 8.72
N GLY A 358 4.02 12.10 8.25
CA GLY A 358 3.76 11.64 6.88
C GLY A 358 4.21 12.64 5.82
N TRP A 359 4.39 12.16 4.59
CA TRP A 359 4.81 13.01 3.47
C TRP A 359 3.71 14.02 3.10
N ARG A 360 4.11 15.21 2.61
CA ARG A 360 3.25 16.35 2.25
C ARG A 360 2.70 16.18 0.84
N LEU A 361 1.81 15.20 0.67
CA LEU A 361 1.30 14.81 -0.63
C LEU A 361 0.39 15.90 -1.23
N PRO A 362 0.32 16.03 -2.56
CA PRO A 362 -0.48 17.06 -3.23
C PRO A 362 -1.97 16.69 -3.31
N PHE A 363 -2.54 16.17 -2.22
CA PHE A 363 -3.97 15.85 -2.10
C PHE A 363 -4.62 16.67 -1.00
N TRP A 364 -5.94 16.83 -1.07
CA TRP A 364 -6.69 17.61 -0.09
C TRP A 364 -6.63 16.97 1.31
N ASP A 365 -6.56 15.64 1.37
CA ASP A 365 -6.61 14.82 2.58
C ASP A 365 -5.24 14.58 3.21
N SER A 366 -4.18 15.27 2.80
CA SER A 366 -2.81 15.03 3.30
C SER A 366 -2.70 15.04 4.84
N ASN A 367 -3.53 15.83 5.53
CA ASN A 367 -3.57 15.91 7.00
C ASN A 367 -4.63 15.00 7.65
N GLU A 368 -5.46 14.32 6.87
CA GLU A 368 -6.46 13.42 7.41
C GLU A 368 -5.80 12.15 7.95
N LYS A 369 -6.23 11.73 9.16
CA LYS A 369 -5.65 10.56 9.82
C LYS A 369 -5.74 9.30 9.00
N LYS A 370 -6.86 9.11 8.29
CA LYS A 370 -7.13 7.97 7.39
C LYS A 370 -7.14 8.38 5.91
N ARG A 371 -6.10 9.09 5.48
CA ARG A 371 -5.92 9.54 4.09
C ARG A 371 -5.71 8.38 3.11
N GLY A 372 -6.12 8.57 1.86
CA GLY A 372 -6.10 7.54 0.83
C GLY A 372 -7.07 6.38 1.11
N GLY A 373 -6.66 5.16 0.77
CA GLY A 373 -7.47 3.95 0.84
C GLY A 373 -8.62 3.93 -0.16
N VAL A 374 -9.56 3.03 0.08
CA VAL A 374 -10.79 2.91 -0.69
C VAL A 374 -11.98 3.11 0.24
N GLN A 375 -12.79 4.12 -0.05
CA GLN A 375 -14.04 4.37 0.66
C GLN A 375 -15.17 4.56 -0.35
N VAL A 376 -16.19 3.70 -0.20
CA VAL A 376 -17.44 3.78 -0.95
C VAL A 376 -18.54 4.15 0.02
N ASP A 377 -19.18 5.28 -0.24
CA ASP A 377 -20.23 5.86 0.58
C ASP A 377 -19.84 5.81 2.08
N ASP A 378 -20.73 5.31 2.94
CA ASP A 378 -20.51 5.16 4.39
C ASP A 378 -20.24 3.71 4.80
N THR A 379 -19.70 2.87 3.91
CA THR A 379 -19.35 1.48 4.23
C THR A 379 -18.39 1.42 5.43
N PRO A 380 -18.76 0.73 6.52
CA PRO A 380 -17.95 0.65 7.73
C PRO A 380 -16.72 -0.24 7.55
N PRO A 381 -15.68 -0.07 8.39
CA PRO A 381 -14.52 -0.94 8.37
C PRO A 381 -14.87 -2.37 8.81
N VAL A 382 -14.22 -3.34 8.19
CA VAL A 382 -14.38 -4.78 8.45
C VAL A 382 -13.01 -5.44 8.56
N ALA A 383 -12.85 -6.34 9.54
CA ALA A 383 -11.62 -7.13 9.72
C ALA A 383 -11.99 -8.61 9.88
N LEU A 384 -12.06 -9.33 8.76
CA LEU A 384 -12.35 -10.76 8.73
C LEU A 384 -11.09 -11.57 9.04
N LEU A 385 -11.27 -12.86 9.32
CA LEU A 385 -10.17 -13.79 9.60
C LEU A 385 -9.77 -14.63 8.37
N ASP A 386 -10.53 -14.53 7.28
CA ASP A 386 -10.20 -15.06 5.96
C ASP A 386 -10.84 -14.20 4.85
N ALA A 387 -10.47 -14.43 3.59
CA ALA A 387 -11.13 -13.85 2.44
C ALA A 387 -12.59 -14.30 2.31
N GLU A 388 -13.43 -13.40 1.80
CA GLU A 388 -14.82 -13.66 1.38
C GLU A 388 -14.92 -14.23 -0.03
#